data_AF-A0A2N1PKD5-F1
#
_entry.id   AF-A0A2N1PKD5-F1
#
_cell.length_a   1.000
_cell.length_b   1.000
_cell.length_c   1.000
_cell.angle_alpha   90.00
_cell.angle_beta   90.00
_cell.angle_gamma   90.00
#
_symmetry.space_group_name_H-M   'P 1'
#
loop_
_entity.id
_entity.type
_entity.pdbx_description
1 polymer ?
#
loop_
_entity_poly.entity_id
_entity_poly.type
_entity_poly.pdbx_seq_one_letter_code
_entity_poly.pdbx_strand_id
1 'polypeptide(L)'
;MKLNPKVFNQLKTEPFTSQTIKGKTIEFYYMNDTPFLFQFASRGRFAVWTSDGQNYKVLVEQKYFDVMKDFYSEEVNTIWLGFLTRVSGISKKINMWFMIPTLVLYIVIAGLATWLFPDMMLQILLFMIVLVVASNMIQSRIVNNKVREENRKTQDEIRAYIGEGAFEELVKAQEAHYQDYFKFEEETVLEETVVEDVEKDGEDNESKGN
;
A
#
# COMPACT_ATOMS: atom_id res chain seq x y z
N MET A 1 -0.81 6.11 -13.70
CA MET A 1 -1.75 5.20 -13.01
C MET A 1 -2.23 5.89 -11.75
N LYS A 2 -3.47 5.65 -11.33
CA LYS A 2 -3.96 6.16 -10.03
C LYS A 2 -3.36 5.33 -8.89
N LEU A 3 -2.92 5.98 -7.83
CA LEU A 3 -2.40 5.34 -6.63
C LEU A 3 -3.25 5.79 -5.45
N ASN A 4 -3.91 4.85 -4.75
CA ASN A 4 -4.81 5.16 -3.63
C ASN A 4 -5.78 6.35 -3.91
N PRO A 5 -6.56 6.33 -5.02
CA PRO A 5 -7.34 7.48 -5.46
C PRO A 5 -8.40 7.95 -4.45
N LYS A 6 -8.91 7.03 -3.61
CA LYS A 6 -9.84 7.39 -2.53
C LYS A 6 -9.19 8.34 -1.51
N VAL A 7 -7.95 8.03 -1.11
CA VAL A 7 -7.17 8.85 -0.16
C VAL A 7 -6.86 10.19 -0.81
N PHE A 8 -6.35 10.19 -2.05
CA PHE A 8 -6.04 11.40 -2.81
C PHE A 8 -7.20 12.42 -2.85
N ASN A 9 -8.41 11.92 -3.10
CA ASN A 9 -9.62 12.75 -3.23
C ASN A 9 -10.15 13.29 -1.89
N GLN A 10 -9.79 12.65 -0.77
CA GLN A 10 -10.21 13.06 0.56
C GLN A 10 -9.27 14.13 1.16
N LEU A 11 -8.03 14.20 0.68
CA LEU A 11 -7.09 15.27 1.03
C LEU A 11 -7.48 16.58 0.32
N LYS A 12 -8.33 17.37 0.96
CA LYS A 12 -8.78 18.69 0.44
C LYS A 12 -8.29 19.87 1.27
N THR A 13 -7.61 19.60 2.39
CA THR A 13 -7.01 20.61 3.25
C THR A 13 -5.85 21.29 2.53
N GLU A 14 -5.29 22.34 3.13
CA GLU A 14 -4.08 22.96 2.61
C GLU A 14 -2.86 22.06 2.88
N PRO A 15 -2.01 21.79 1.88
CA PRO A 15 -0.78 21.04 2.11
C PRO A 15 0.21 21.88 2.90
N PHE A 16 0.94 21.25 3.82
CA PHE A 16 1.95 21.96 4.61
C PHE A 16 3.19 22.33 3.78
N THR A 17 3.45 21.58 2.72
CA THR A 17 4.44 21.96 1.70
C THR A 17 4.08 21.37 0.34
N SER A 18 4.60 21.96 -0.72
CA SER A 18 4.42 21.47 -2.08
C SER A 18 5.69 21.64 -2.90
N GLN A 19 5.86 20.76 -3.87
CA GLN A 19 7.00 20.75 -4.79
C GLN A 19 6.47 20.57 -6.22
N THR A 20 7.07 21.26 -7.19
CA THR A 20 6.72 21.10 -8.60
C THR A 20 7.90 20.51 -9.35
N ILE A 21 7.79 19.23 -9.74
CA ILE A 21 8.88 18.48 -10.36
C ILE A 21 8.42 18.02 -11.75
N LYS A 22 9.14 18.44 -12.80
CA LYS A 22 8.87 18.05 -14.19
C LYS A 22 7.40 18.28 -14.62
N GLY A 23 6.82 19.40 -14.18
CA GLY A 23 5.43 19.77 -14.47
C GLY A 23 4.37 18.97 -13.71
N LYS A 24 4.77 18.19 -12.70
CA LYS A 24 3.88 17.47 -11.78
C LYS A 24 3.96 18.09 -10.40
N THR A 25 2.82 18.28 -9.75
CA THR A 25 2.78 18.79 -8.37
C THR A 25 2.80 17.63 -7.39
N ILE A 26 3.64 17.74 -6.38
CA ILE A 26 3.68 16.88 -5.19
C ILE A 26 3.27 17.74 -4.00
N GLU A 27 2.18 17.38 -3.35
CA GLU A 27 1.68 18.06 -2.17
C GLU A 27 1.86 17.16 -0.95
N PHE A 28 2.32 17.73 0.16
CA PHE A 28 2.58 16.99 1.39
C PHE A 28 1.54 17.36 2.45
N TYR A 29 1.03 16.32 3.11
CA TYR A 29 -0.01 16.42 4.13
C TYR A 29 0.42 15.64 5.37
N TYR A 30 0.16 16.20 6.55
CA TYR A 30 0.39 15.45 7.77
C TYR A 30 -0.68 14.38 7.92
N MET A 31 -0.25 13.15 8.14
CA MET A 31 -1.16 12.02 8.33
C MET A 31 -1.94 12.17 9.65
N ASN A 32 -1.33 12.83 10.64
CA ASN A 32 -1.88 13.11 11.97
C ASN A 32 -3.21 13.87 11.92
N ASP A 33 -3.39 14.72 10.90
CA ASP A 33 -4.60 15.53 10.72
C ASP A 33 -5.71 14.81 9.94
N THR A 34 -5.53 13.50 9.70
CA THR A 34 -6.43 12.71 8.85
C THR A 34 -6.85 11.41 9.56
N PRO A 35 -8.02 10.84 9.20
CA PRO A 35 -8.43 9.53 9.73
C PRO A 35 -7.54 8.37 9.25
N PHE A 36 -6.55 8.65 8.40
CA PHE A 36 -5.67 7.65 7.81
C PHE A 36 -4.48 7.28 8.70
N LEU A 37 -4.20 8.04 9.77
CA LEU A 37 -3.08 7.76 10.66
C LEU A 37 -3.15 6.33 11.19
N PHE A 38 -4.21 5.99 11.91
CA PHE A 38 -4.37 4.65 12.47
C PHE A 38 -4.35 3.57 11.38
N GLN A 39 -4.97 3.82 10.23
CA GLN A 39 -5.04 2.85 9.13
C GLN A 39 -3.66 2.46 8.57
N PHE A 40 -2.72 3.40 8.51
CA PHE A 40 -1.41 3.19 7.91
C PHE A 40 -0.30 3.00 8.95
N ALA A 41 -0.28 3.81 10.00
CA ALA A 41 0.74 3.76 11.04
C ALA A 41 0.71 2.43 11.82
N SER A 42 -0.46 1.87 12.13
CA SER A 42 -0.59 0.52 12.74
C SER A 42 0.03 -0.62 11.91
N ARG A 43 0.31 -0.37 10.62
CA ARG A 43 0.99 -1.31 9.71
C ARG A 43 2.45 -0.94 9.47
N GLY A 44 3.01 -0.04 10.28
CA GLY A 44 4.35 0.50 10.13
C GLY A 44 4.52 1.42 8.92
N ARG A 45 3.43 1.97 8.36
CA ARG A 45 3.49 2.84 7.18
C ARG A 45 3.31 4.30 7.58
N PHE A 46 4.42 4.94 7.91
CA PHE A 46 4.44 6.35 8.30
C PHE A 46 4.44 7.33 7.12
N ALA A 47 4.59 6.83 5.89
CA ALA A 47 4.47 7.64 4.68
C ALA A 47 3.73 6.88 3.57
N VAL A 48 2.81 7.58 2.90
CA VAL A 48 1.99 7.01 1.83
C VAL A 48 1.88 7.97 0.67
N TRP A 49 2.36 7.53 -0.49
CA TRP A 49 2.15 8.22 -1.75
C TRP A 49 0.77 7.90 -2.32
N THR A 50 0.13 8.90 -2.89
CA THR A 50 -1.16 8.81 -3.58
C THR A 50 -1.12 9.63 -4.86
N SER A 51 -1.94 9.29 -5.86
CA SER A 51 -1.97 9.97 -7.15
C SER A 51 -3.31 9.79 -7.86
N ASP A 52 -3.78 10.84 -8.52
CA ASP A 52 -4.90 10.83 -9.46
C ASP A 52 -4.49 10.43 -10.89
N GLY A 53 -3.19 10.17 -11.11
CA GLY A 53 -2.61 9.84 -12.40
C GLY A 53 -1.87 11.00 -13.07
N GLN A 54 -2.01 12.24 -12.57
CA GLN A 54 -1.25 13.41 -13.02
C GLN A 54 -0.39 13.96 -11.88
N ASN A 55 -1.02 14.29 -10.76
CA ASN A 55 -0.40 14.87 -9.57
C ASN A 55 -0.27 13.84 -8.44
N TYR A 56 0.51 14.18 -7.43
CA TYR A 56 0.83 13.31 -6.32
C TYR A 56 0.56 14.03 -5.00
N LYS A 57 0.06 13.26 -4.03
CA LYS A 57 -0.05 13.70 -2.64
C LYS A 57 0.63 12.69 -1.74
N VAL A 58 1.43 13.17 -0.82
CA VAL A 58 2.15 12.34 0.16
C VAL A 58 1.55 12.62 1.52
N LEU A 59 0.96 11.59 2.14
CA LEU A 59 0.66 11.64 3.57
C LEU A 59 1.89 11.17 4.32
N VAL A 60 2.31 11.92 5.31
CA VAL A 60 3.46 11.58 6.15
C VAL A 60 3.14 11.88 7.61
N GLU A 61 3.49 10.98 8.51
CA GLU A 61 3.38 11.24 9.95
C GLU A 61 4.37 12.36 10.31
N GLN A 62 3.94 13.30 11.16
CA GLN A 62 4.69 14.52 11.45
C GLN A 62 6.08 14.24 12.03
N LYS A 63 6.18 13.43 13.08
CA LYS A 63 7.48 13.10 13.70
C LYS A 63 8.38 12.33 12.74
N TYR A 64 7.81 11.45 11.93
CA TYR A 64 8.51 10.72 10.88
C TYR A 64 9.07 11.66 9.81
N PHE A 65 8.30 12.67 9.40
CA PHE A 65 8.76 13.67 8.43
C PHE A 65 9.94 14.46 8.96
N ASP A 66 9.92 14.85 10.23
CA ASP A 66 10.99 15.63 10.85
C ASP A 66 12.33 14.87 10.85
N VAL A 67 12.30 13.56 11.13
CA VAL A 67 13.52 12.72 11.13
C VAL A 67 13.96 12.27 9.72
N MET A 68 13.04 12.24 8.75
CA MET A 68 13.30 11.80 7.37
C MET A 68 13.33 12.96 6.37
N LYS A 69 13.49 14.21 6.82
CA LYS A 69 13.34 15.39 5.97
C LYS A 69 14.19 15.35 4.69
N ASP A 70 15.43 14.90 4.80
CA ASP A 70 16.36 14.81 3.66
C ASP A 70 15.92 13.77 2.61
N PHE A 71 15.16 12.76 3.03
CA PHE A 71 14.56 11.78 2.12
C PHE A 71 13.41 12.37 1.28
N TYR A 72 12.90 13.54 1.66
CA TYR A 72 11.85 14.27 0.93
C TYR A 72 12.38 15.50 0.19
N SER A 73 13.70 15.59 -0.02
CA SER A 73 14.28 16.58 -0.91
C SER A 73 13.76 16.44 -2.35
N GLU A 74 13.85 17.53 -3.10
CA GLU A 74 13.31 17.58 -4.47
C GLU A 74 13.98 16.53 -5.39
N GLU A 75 15.26 16.30 -5.22
CA GLU A 75 16.04 15.34 -5.99
C GLU A 75 15.66 13.90 -5.67
N VAL A 76 15.50 13.57 -4.39
CA VAL A 76 15.05 12.23 -3.97
C VAL A 76 13.61 11.98 -4.45
N ASN A 77 12.74 12.99 -4.34
CA ASN A 77 11.38 12.91 -4.87
C ASN A 77 11.35 12.79 -6.40
N THR A 78 12.32 13.36 -7.11
CA THR A 78 12.48 13.17 -8.56
C THR A 78 12.77 11.71 -8.90
N ILE A 79 13.60 11.03 -8.10
CA ILE A 79 13.89 9.60 -8.26
C ILE A 79 12.62 8.79 -7.96
N TRP A 80 11.91 9.09 -6.88
CA TRP A 80 10.64 8.44 -6.53
C TRP A 80 9.55 8.60 -7.60
N LEU A 81 9.40 9.79 -8.18
CA LEU A 81 8.49 10.00 -9.31
C LEU A 81 8.87 9.15 -10.53
N GLY A 82 10.18 8.99 -10.77
CA GLY A 82 10.72 8.08 -11.78
C GLY A 82 10.26 6.64 -11.54
N PHE A 83 10.45 6.13 -10.33
CA PHE A 83 9.97 4.82 -9.90
C PHE A 83 8.47 4.64 -10.12
N LEU A 84 7.65 5.55 -9.59
CA LEU A 84 6.19 5.46 -9.69
C LEU A 84 5.72 5.45 -11.15
N THR A 85 6.38 6.22 -12.01
CA THR A 85 6.11 6.25 -13.45
C THR A 85 6.51 4.95 -14.14
N ARG A 86 7.70 4.41 -13.83
CA ARG A 86 8.20 3.13 -14.38
C ARG A 86 7.30 1.96 -13.95
N VAL A 87 6.97 1.86 -12.66
CA VAL A 87 6.05 0.84 -12.12
C VAL A 87 4.68 0.92 -12.76
N SER A 88 4.12 2.13 -12.91
CA SER A 88 2.87 2.34 -13.64
C SER A 88 2.96 1.83 -15.08
N GLY A 89 4.08 2.09 -15.76
CA GLY A 89 4.33 1.61 -17.13
C GLY A 89 4.43 0.09 -17.21
N ILE A 90 5.17 -0.53 -16.28
CA ILE A 90 5.32 -1.99 -16.17
C ILE A 90 3.97 -2.65 -15.94
N SER A 91 3.20 -2.17 -14.97
CA SER A 91 1.87 -2.69 -14.65
C SER A 91 0.95 -2.61 -15.86
N LYS A 92 0.87 -1.43 -16.51
CA LYS A 92 0.03 -1.26 -17.71
C LYS A 92 0.46 -2.18 -18.87
N LYS A 93 1.77 -2.27 -19.14
CA LYS A 93 2.31 -3.08 -20.24
C LYS A 93 2.04 -4.56 -20.01
N ILE A 94 2.32 -5.07 -18.81
CA ILE A 94 2.05 -6.48 -18.47
C ILE A 94 0.55 -6.74 -18.52
N ASN A 95 -0.27 -5.89 -17.91
CA ASN A 95 -1.71 -6.09 -17.91
C ASN A 95 -2.28 -6.15 -19.33
N MET A 96 -1.82 -5.26 -20.22
CA MET A 96 -2.23 -5.28 -21.63
C MET A 96 -1.76 -6.54 -22.37
N TRP A 97 -0.51 -6.98 -22.14
CA TRP A 97 0.05 -8.17 -22.76
C TRP A 97 -0.58 -9.48 -22.27
N PHE A 98 -1.15 -9.50 -21.06
CA PHE A 98 -1.89 -10.66 -20.55
C PHE A 98 -3.38 -10.59 -20.93
N MET A 99 -4.03 -9.44 -20.78
CA MET A 99 -5.47 -9.30 -21.02
C MET A 99 -5.86 -9.57 -22.48
N ILE A 100 -5.11 -9.02 -23.45
CA ILE A 100 -5.47 -9.15 -24.87
C ILE A 100 -5.42 -10.61 -25.34
N PRO A 101 -4.31 -11.37 -25.16
CA PRO A 101 -4.28 -12.77 -25.56
C PRO A 101 -5.30 -13.62 -24.80
N THR A 102 -5.52 -13.34 -23.51
CA THR A 102 -6.51 -14.09 -22.71
C THR A 102 -7.93 -13.86 -23.23
N LEU A 103 -8.27 -12.64 -23.64
CA LEU A 103 -9.58 -12.33 -24.24
C LEU A 103 -9.78 -13.05 -25.58
N VAL A 104 -8.74 -13.06 -26.43
CA VAL A 104 -8.78 -13.81 -27.71
C VAL A 104 -8.95 -15.30 -27.44
N LEU A 105 -8.23 -15.85 -26.46
CA LEU A 105 -8.37 -17.25 -26.05
C LEU A 105 -9.80 -17.56 -25.59
N TYR A 106 -10.45 -16.68 -24.82
CA TYR A 106 -11.86 -16.86 -24.44
C TYR A 106 -12.78 -16.93 -25.64
N ILE A 107 -12.61 -16.03 -26.61
CA ILE A 107 -13.46 -16.00 -27.82
C ILE A 107 -13.29 -17.29 -28.62
N VAL A 108 -12.05 -17.76 -28.78
CA VAL A 108 -11.76 -19.02 -29.50
C VAL A 108 -12.36 -20.21 -28.78
N ILE A 109 -12.17 -20.33 -27.47
CA ILE A 109 -12.70 -21.46 -26.70
C ILE A 109 -14.22 -21.44 -26.68
N ALA A 110 -14.85 -20.26 -26.53
CA ALA A 110 -16.29 -20.14 -26.59
C ALA A 110 -16.86 -20.56 -27.96
N GLY A 111 -16.23 -20.12 -29.06
CA GLY A 111 -16.64 -20.50 -30.42
C GLY A 111 -16.47 -21.99 -30.72
N LEU A 112 -15.39 -22.60 -30.24
CA LEU A 112 -15.17 -24.05 -30.38
C LEU A 112 -16.13 -24.86 -29.51
N ALA A 113 -16.39 -24.41 -28.28
CA ALA A 113 -17.29 -25.09 -27.36
C ALA A 113 -18.73 -25.12 -27.90
N THR A 114 -19.22 -24.02 -28.47
CA THR A 114 -20.58 -23.97 -29.04
C THR A 114 -20.72 -24.83 -30.30
N TRP A 115 -19.67 -24.95 -31.11
CA TRP A 115 -19.72 -25.71 -32.36
C TRP A 115 -19.45 -27.21 -32.19
N LEU A 116 -18.51 -27.58 -31.32
CA LEU A 116 -18.03 -28.97 -31.20
C LEU A 116 -18.47 -29.69 -29.92
N PHE A 117 -18.70 -28.96 -28.82
CA PHE A 117 -18.91 -29.56 -27.49
C PHE A 117 -20.03 -28.88 -26.68
N PRO A 118 -21.26 -28.76 -27.24
CA PRO A 118 -22.35 -28.03 -26.58
C PRO A 118 -22.74 -28.66 -25.23
N ASP A 119 -22.70 -29.99 -25.12
CA ASP A 119 -23.09 -30.70 -23.90
C ASP A 119 -22.07 -30.55 -22.75
N MET A 120 -20.83 -30.15 -23.07
CA MET A 120 -19.76 -29.94 -22.10
C MET A 120 -19.58 -28.47 -21.71
N MET A 121 -20.48 -27.58 -22.15
CA MET A 121 -20.33 -26.14 -21.97
C MET A 121 -20.09 -25.74 -20.51
N LEU A 122 -20.80 -26.35 -19.55
CA LEU A 122 -20.62 -26.08 -18.13
C LEU A 122 -19.23 -26.48 -17.62
N GLN A 123 -18.73 -27.65 -18.04
CA GLN A 123 -17.40 -28.14 -17.65
C GLN A 123 -16.29 -27.27 -18.23
N ILE A 124 -16.45 -26.82 -19.48
CA ILE A 124 -15.54 -25.89 -20.13
C ILE A 124 -15.53 -24.56 -19.37
N LEU A 125 -16.69 -24.00 -19.02
CA LEU A 125 -16.76 -22.76 -18.22
C LEU A 125 -16.05 -22.90 -16.87
N LEU A 126 -16.24 -24.02 -16.15
CA LEU A 126 -15.54 -24.28 -14.89
C LEU A 126 -14.01 -24.36 -15.08
N PHE A 127 -13.56 -25.07 -16.12
CA PHE A 127 -12.13 -25.14 -16.47
C PHE A 127 -11.56 -23.75 -16.79
N MET A 128 -12.32 -22.92 -17.49
CA MET A 128 -11.92 -21.56 -17.82
C MET A 128 -11.75 -20.69 -16.59
N ILE A 129 -12.63 -20.80 -15.58
CA ILE A 129 -12.48 -20.09 -14.30
C ILE A 129 -11.15 -20.45 -13.65
N VAL A 130 -10.81 -21.75 -13.58
CA VAL A 130 -9.54 -22.20 -13.00
C VAL A 130 -8.34 -21.63 -13.78
N LEU A 131 -8.42 -21.62 -15.11
CA LEU A 131 -7.39 -21.03 -15.97
C LEU A 131 -7.23 -19.52 -15.70
N VAL A 132 -8.34 -18.77 -15.55
CA VAL A 132 -8.30 -17.33 -15.22
C VAL A 132 -7.54 -17.10 -13.92
N VAL A 133 -7.88 -17.86 -12.88
CA VAL A 133 -7.27 -17.72 -11.56
C VAL A 133 -5.78 -18.01 -11.62
N ALA A 134 -5.39 -19.12 -12.27
CA ALA A 134 -3.98 -19.47 -12.45
C ALA A 134 -3.21 -18.40 -13.24
N SER A 135 -3.79 -17.89 -14.33
CA SER A 135 -3.21 -16.82 -15.13
C SER A 135 -3.02 -15.54 -14.31
N ASN A 136 -4.02 -15.16 -13.52
CA ASN A 136 -3.97 -13.99 -12.66
C ASN A 136 -2.87 -14.11 -11.58
N MET A 137 -2.71 -15.30 -11.00
CA MET A 137 -1.63 -15.57 -10.04
C MET A 137 -0.25 -15.39 -10.67
N ILE A 138 -0.05 -15.94 -11.87
CA ILE A 138 1.23 -15.81 -12.61
C ILE A 138 1.48 -14.35 -12.98
N GLN A 139 0.48 -13.66 -13.52
CA GLN A 139 0.57 -12.24 -13.86
C GLN A 139 0.95 -11.41 -12.63
N SER A 140 0.27 -11.61 -11.50
CA SER A 140 0.54 -10.91 -10.25
C SER A 140 1.96 -11.15 -9.76
N ARG A 141 2.44 -12.39 -9.84
CA ARG A 141 3.83 -12.73 -9.47
C ARG A 141 4.85 -12.00 -10.35
N ILE A 142 4.62 -11.97 -11.66
CA ILE A 142 5.53 -11.28 -12.61
C ILE A 142 5.54 -9.77 -12.35
N VAL A 143 4.37 -9.15 -12.17
CA VAL A 143 4.28 -7.71 -11.85
C VAL A 143 5.02 -7.41 -10.56
N ASN A 144 4.73 -8.16 -9.48
CA ASN A 144 5.34 -7.95 -8.17
C ASN A 144 6.86 -8.10 -8.21
N ASN A 145 7.38 -9.07 -8.96
CA ASN A 145 8.83 -9.24 -9.11
C ASN A 145 9.49 -8.05 -9.81
N LYS A 146 8.91 -7.54 -10.90
CA LYS A 146 9.45 -6.36 -11.59
C LYS A 146 9.35 -5.09 -10.76
N VAL A 147 8.26 -4.94 -9.99
CA VAL A 147 8.12 -3.81 -9.06
C VAL A 147 9.20 -3.87 -7.97
N ARG A 148 9.50 -5.06 -7.45
CA ARG A 148 10.60 -5.25 -6.47
C ARG A 148 11.96 -4.92 -7.07
N GLU A 149 12.22 -5.33 -8.31
CA GLU A 149 13.46 -5.01 -9.02
C GLU A 149 13.64 -3.50 -9.21
N GLU A 150 12.60 -2.82 -9.71
CA GLU A 150 12.61 -1.35 -9.85
C GLU A 150 12.76 -0.65 -8.50
N ASN A 151 12.14 -1.19 -7.44
CA ASN A 151 12.26 -0.61 -6.10
C ASN A 151 13.69 -0.70 -5.58
N ARG A 152 14.37 -1.84 -5.78
CA ARG A 152 15.79 -1.98 -5.41
C ARG A 152 16.66 -1.00 -6.19
N LYS A 153 16.47 -0.93 -7.51
CA LYS A 153 17.19 0.03 -8.35
C LYS A 153 16.98 1.47 -7.89
N THR A 154 15.76 1.84 -7.53
CA THR A 154 15.46 3.17 -7.01
C THR A 154 16.10 3.43 -5.64
N GLN A 155 16.14 2.44 -4.75
CA GLN A 155 16.88 2.58 -3.50
C GLN A 155 18.38 2.76 -3.75
N ASP A 156 18.95 2.06 -4.72
CA ASP A 156 20.35 2.23 -5.11
C ASP A 156 20.59 3.63 -5.72
N GLU A 157 19.67 4.14 -6.56
CA GLU A 157 19.70 5.50 -7.10
C GLU A 157 19.66 6.56 -5.96
N ILE A 158 18.80 6.37 -4.95
CA ILE A 158 18.71 7.26 -3.78
C ILE A 158 19.98 7.19 -2.94
N ARG A 159 20.48 5.98 -2.67
CA ARG A 159 21.72 5.77 -1.90
C ARG A 159 22.92 6.42 -2.59
N ALA A 160 23.02 6.29 -3.91
CA ALA A 160 24.09 6.92 -4.70
C ALA A 160 24.00 8.45 -4.67
N TYR A 161 22.78 9.01 -4.61
CA TYR A 161 22.56 10.46 -4.55
C TYR A 161 22.84 11.05 -3.17
N ILE A 162 22.28 10.46 -2.11
CA ILE A 162 22.42 10.97 -0.73
C ILE A 162 23.80 10.64 -0.15
N GLY A 163 24.44 9.57 -0.64
CA GLY A 163 25.67 9.02 -0.09
C GLY A 163 25.40 7.91 0.92
N GLU A 164 26.31 6.94 0.99
CA GLU A 164 26.12 5.70 1.76
C GLU A 164 25.97 5.96 3.27
N GLY A 165 26.81 6.83 3.85
CA GLY A 165 26.74 7.16 5.28
C GLY A 165 25.42 7.84 5.68
N ALA A 166 25.00 8.86 4.93
CA ALA A 166 23.74 9.55 5.19
C ALA A 166 22.51 8.65 4.92
N PHE A 167 22.60 7.74 3.95
CA PHE A 167 21.57 6.73 3.73
C PHE A 167 21.46 5.76 4.92
N GLU A 168 22.58 5.29 5.48
CA GLU A 168 22.58 4.46 6.68
C GLU A 168 22.02 5.19 7.91
N GLU A 169 22.32 6.48 8.06
CA GLU A 169 21.72 7.32 9.12
C GLU A 169 20.20 7.43 8.96
N LEU A 170 19.70 7.64 7.74
CA LEU A 170 18.26 7.64 7.47
C LEU A 170 17.60 6.30 7.80
N VAL A 171 18.26 5.17 7.49
CA VAL A 171 17.76 3.83 7.85
C VAL A 171 17.69 3.66 9.37
N LYS A 172 18.73 4.10 10.10
CA LYS A 172 18.74 4.07 11.57
C LYS A 172 17.66 4.99 12.17
N ALA A 173 17.47 6.18 11.61
CA ALA A 173 16.43 7.12 12.05
C ALA A 173 15.03 6.54 11.83
N GLN A 174 14.80 5.89 10.68
CA GLN A 174 13.55 5.18 10.41
C GLN A 174 13.30 4.04 11.41
N GLU A 175 14.31 3.20 11.68
CA GLU A 175 14.19 2.09 12.63
C GLU A 175 13.95 2.58 14.06
N ALA A 176 14.65 3.62 14.50
CA ALA A 176 14.45 4.23 15.80
C ALA A 176 13.02 4.77 15.94
N HIS A 177 12.52 5.48 14.93
CA HIS A 177 11.14 5.96 14.92
C HIS A 177 10.12 4.82 14.98
N TYR A 178 10.36 3.73 14.23
CA TYR A 178 9.49 2.55 14.28
C TYR A 178 9.42 1.97 15.70
N GLN A 179 10.58 1.74 16.32
CA GLN A 179 10.65 1.22 17.68
C GLN A 179 9.97 2.16 18.68
N ASP A 180 10.22 3.46 18.59
CA ASP A 180 9.61 4.43 19.49
C ASP A 180 8.11 4.51 19.31
N TYR A 181 7.59 4.47 18.07
CA TYR A 181 6.15 4.50 17.80
C TYR A 181 5.42 3.29 18.40
N PHE A 182 5.99 2.08 18.26
CA PHE A 182 5.35 0.84 18.72
C PHE A 182 5.61 0.50 20.20
N LYS A 183 6.68 1.04 20.82
CA LYS A 183 6.86 0.93 22.28
C LYS A 183 5.66 1.49 23.05
N PHE A 184 5.12 2.63 22.60
CA PHE A 184 3.94 3.24 23.22
C PHE A 184 2.65 2.43 22.95
N GLU A 185 2.55 1.70 21.83
CA GLU A 185 1.41 0.78 21.61
C GLU A 185 1.49 -0.45 22.54
N GLU A 186 2.68 -0.97 22.86
CA GLU A 186 2.81 -2.05 23.84
C GLU A 186 2.56 -1.58 25.28
N GLU A 187 3.03 -0.38 25.66
CA GLU A 187 2.79 0.20 26.99
C GLU A 187 1.31 0.61 27.19
N THR A 188 0.62 1.11 26.17
CA THR A 188 -0.80 1.49 26.27
C THR A 188 -1.76 0.30 26.41
N VAL A 189 -1.34 -0.93 26.07
CA VAL A 189 -2.13 -2.14 26.36
C VAL A 189 -1.91 -2.63 27.80
N LEU A 190 -0.86 -2.17 28.48
CA LEU A 190 -0.50 -2.61 29.84
C LEU A 190 -0.94 -1.64 30.95
N GLU A 191 -1.38 -0.43 30.64
CA GLU A 191 -1.81 0.59 31.61
C GLU A 191 -3.34 0.77 31.77
N GLU A 192 -4.16 -0.20 31.34
CA GLU A 192 -5.54 -0.34 31.85
C GLU A 192 -5.66 -1.57 32.75
N THR A 193 -5.01 -1.51 33.90
CA THR A 193 -5.51 -2.21 35.09
C THR A 193 -5.22 -1.37 36.32
N VAL A 194 -6.28 -0.78 36.87
CA VAL A 194 -6.68 -0.81 38.29
C VAL A 194 -7.57 0.41 38.56
N VAL A 195 -8.86 0.16 38.74
CA VAL A 195 -9.57 0.73 39.89
C VAL A 195 -10.31 -0.43 40.54
N GLU A 196 -9.88 -0.74 41.77
CA GLU A 196 -10.60 -1.53 42.77
C GLU A 196 -12.06 -1.09 42.88
N ASP A 197 -12.97 -2.06 42.98
CA ASP A 197 -14.06 -1.93 43.94
C ASP A 197 -14.31 -3.29 44.58
N VAL A 198 -14.03 -3.36 45.88
CA VAL A 198 -14.39 -4.46 46.78
C VAL A 198 -15.39 -3.88 47.77
N GLU A 199 -16.66 -4.25 47.66
CA GLU A 199 -17.61 -4.48 48.78
C GLU A 199 -18.90 -5.11 48.21
N LYS A 200 -19.11 -6.43 48.38
CA LYS A 200 -19.93 -7.07 49.44
C LYS A 200 -21.43 -6.73 49.42
N ASP A 201 -22.21 -7.66 48.88
CA ASP A 201 -23.33 -8.35 49.53
C ASP A 201 -23.59 -9.59 48.65
N GLY A 202 -23.73 -10.82 49.14
CA GLY A 202 -24.61 -11.24 50.22
C GLY A 202 -25.50 -12.32 49.61
N GLU A 203 -25.42 -13.52 50.18
CA GLU A 203 -26.04 -14.77 49.75
C GLU A 203 -27.52 -14.64 49.32
N ASP A 204 -27.92 -15.36 48.26
CA ASP A 204 -29.11 -16.21 48.40
C ASP A 204 -29.16 -17.35 47.37
N ASN A 205 -29.82 -18.39 47.84
CA ASN A 205 -29.62 -19.80 47.55
C ASN A 205 -30.54 -20.33 46.43
N GLU A 206 -30.15 -21.48 45.86
CA GLU A 206 -30.94 -22.55 45.22
C GLU A 206 -32.39 -22.33 44.71
N SER A 207 -32.65 -22.89 43.52
CA SER A 207 -33.65 -23.96 43.25
C SER A 207 -34.70 -23.70 42.14
N LYS A 208 -34.77 -24.67 41.21
CA LYS A 208 -35.90 -25.08 40.32
C LYS A 208 -36.27 -24.10 39.20
N GLY A 209 -36.48 -24.49 37.95
CA GLY A 209 -36.93 -25.77 37.41
C GLY A 209 -38.19 -25.51 36.56
N ASN A 210 -38.06 -25.53 35.24
CA ASN A 210 -38.99 -26.12 34.26
C ASN A 210 -38.40 -26.01 32.85
#